data_AF-A0AA48IEU5-F1
#
_entry.id   AF-A0AA48IEU5-F1
#
_cell.length_a   1.000
_cell.length_b   1.000
_cell.length_c   1.000
_cell.angle_alpha   90.00
_cell.angle_beta   90.00
_cell.angle_gamma   90.00
#
_symmetry.space_group_name_H-M   'P 1'
#
loop_
_entity.id
_entity.type
_entity.pdbx_description
1 polymer ?
#
loop_
_entity_poly.entity_id
_entity_poly.type
_entity_poly.pdbx_seq_one_letter_code
_entity_poly.pdbx_strand_id
1 'polypeptide(L)'
;MSPRSNFAKFVPVETYPIIAVVGGAVVGAGYYLVRLSQGSEVVWNRGGDWRPWEQIKQDQNTKFMTVHPKWWEERKAAVAAARAAQE
;
A
#
# COMPACT_ATOMS: atom_id res chain seq x y z
N MET A 1 35.14 -21.05 -22.48
CA MET A 1 34.54 -21.52 -21.21
C MET A 1 33.26 -20.72 -20.99
N SER A 2 32.09 -21.32 -21.23
CA SER A 2 30.81 -20.61 -21.11
C SER A 2 30.54 -20.31 -19.63
N PRO A 3 30.06 -19.10 -19.26
CA PRO A 3 29.74 -18.77 -17.88
C PRO A 3 28.38 -19.39 -17.56
N ARG A 4 28.33 -20.71 -17.40
CA ARG A 4 27.21 -21.33 -16.68
C ARG A 4 27.38 -20.93 -15.22
N SER A 5 26.58 -19.96 -14.80
CA SER A 5 26.47 -19.46 -13.43
C SER A 5 26.44 -20.61 -12.42
N ASN A 6 27.33 -20.56 -11.44
CA ASN A 6 27.38 -21.52 -10.32
C ASN A 6 26.04 -21.62 -9.57
N PHE A 7 25.16 -20.63 -9.69
CA PHE A 7 23.82 -20.62 -9.09
C PHE A 7 22.89 -21.70 -9.66
N ALA A 8 23.03 -22.03 -10.95
CA ALA A 8 22.23 -23.08 -11.59
C ALA A 8 22.61 -24.50 -11.12
N LYS A 9 23.78 -24.66 -10.49
CA LYS A 9 24.20 -25.94 -9.88
C LYS A 9 23.53 -26.18 -8.52
N PHE A 10 23.21 -25.12 -7.79
CA PHE A 10 22.65 -25.20 -6.43
C PHE A 10 21.14 -24.97 -6.37
N VAL A 11 20.52 -24.49 -7.45
CA VAL A 11 19.07 -24.31 -7.54
C VAL A 11 18.54 -25.08 -8.75
N PRO A 12 18.10 -26.33 -8.56
CA PRO A 12 17.42 -27.11 -9.58
C PRO A 12 16.14 -26.39 -10.05
N VAL A 13 15.79 -26.54 -11.33
CA VAL A 13 14.67 -25.83 -11.98
C VAL A 13 13.33 -26.16 -11.32
N GLU A 14 13.20 -27.37 -10.76
CA GLU A 14 12.02 -27.86 -10.06
C GLU A 14 11.77 -27.10 -8.74
N THR A 15 12.80 -26.42 -8.20
CA THR A 15 12.71 -25.68 -6.93
C THR A 15 12.27 -24.22 -7.12
N TYR A 16 12.26 -23.70 -8.36
CA TYR A 16 11.82 -22.34 -8.64
C TYR A 16 10.42 -21.99 -8.14
N PRO A 17 9.40 -22.86 -8.26
CA PRO A 17 8.07 -22.56 -7.72
C PRO A 17 8.08 -22.35 -6.20
N ILE A 18 8.87 -23.14 -5.47
CA ILE A 18 8.97 -23.05 -4.01
C ILE A 18 9.64 -21.73 -3.61
N ILE A 19 10.75 -21.38 -4.26
CA ILE A 19 11.47 -20.12 -4.01
C ILE A 19 10.60 -18.92 -4.35
N ALA A 20 9.82 -18.99 -5.43
CA ALA A 20 8.91 -17.92 -5.80
C ALA A 20 7.83 -17.67 -4.73
N VAL A 21 7.21 -18.74 -4.21
CA VAL A 21 6.17 -18.61 -3.17
C VAL A 21 6.75 -18.13 -1.85
N VAL A 22 7.86 -18.74 -1.40
CA VAL A 22 8.52 -18.36 -0.14
C VAL A 22 9.08 -16.94 -0.22
N GLY A 23 9.75 -16.61 -1.34
CA GLY A 23 10.25 -15.27 -1.61
C GLY A 23 9.13 -14.24 -1.64
N GLY A 24 8.02 -14.55 -2.32
CA GLY A 24 6.82 -13.70 -2.31
C GLY A 24 6.27 -13.49 -0.90
N ALA A 25 6.21 -14.54 -0.08
CA ALA A 25 5.73 -14.45 1.29
C ALA A 25 6.64 -13.58 2.18
N VAL A 26 7.96 -13.75 2.11
CA VAL A 26 8.92 -12.96 2.91
C VAL A 26 8.90 -11.49 2.49
N VAL A 27 8.87 -11.23 1.18
CA VAL A 27 8.75 -9.86 0.66
C VAL A 27 7.43 -9.22 1.07
N GLY A 28 6.32 -9.94 0.95
CA GLY A 28 4.99 -9.47 1.38
C GLY A 28 4.92 -9.18 2.88
N ALA A 29 5.49 -10.04 3.72
CA ALA A 29 5.57 -9.82 5.16
C ALA A 29 6.44 -8.60 5.50
N GLY A 30 7.61 -8.47 4.87
CA GLY A 30 8.49 -7.31 5.05
C GLY A 30 7.81 -6.00 4.64
N TYR A 31 7.12 -6.00 3.49
CA TYR A 31 6.34 -4.85 3.03
C TYR A 31 5.24 -4.47 4.03
N TYR A 32 4.49 -5.46 4.52
CA TYR A 32 3.42 -5.22 5.49
C TYR A 32 3.93 -4.64 6.81
N LEU A 33 5.07 -5.13 7.31
CA LEU A 33 5.73 -4.57 8.50
C LEU A 33 6.17 -3.12 8.30
N VAL A 34 6.79 -2.81 7.14
CA VAL A 34 7.15 -1.43 6.80
C VAL A 34 5.90 -0.54 6.77
N ARG A 35 4.80 -0.99 6.16
CA ARG A 35 3.55 -0.22 6.15
C ARG A 35 2.97 -0.03 7.56
N LEU A 36 2.94 -1.08 8.37
CA LEU A 36 2.42 -1.02 9.73
C LEU A 36 3.21 0.00 10.57
N SER A 37 4.52 0.06 10.35
CA SER A 37 5.36 1.03 11.04
C SER A 37 5.10 2.48 10.63
N GLN A 38 4.41 2.74 9.53
CA GLN A 38 3.98 4.08 9.10
C GLN A 38 2.57 4.43 9.63
N GLY A 39 2.10 3.74 10.67
CA GLY A 39 0.86 4.09 11.38
C GLY A 39 0.97 5.45 12.09
N SER A 40 -0.17 6.10 12.33
CA SER A 40 -0.24 7.38 13.07
C SER A 40 0.25 7.27 14.52
N GLU A 41 0.27 6.06 15.05
CA GLU A 41 0.69 5.72 16.39
C GLU A 41 2.21 5.54 16.51
N VAL A 42 2.94 5.43 15.38
CA VAL A 42 4.39 5.15 15.36
C VAL A 42 5.15 6.41 14.94
N VAL A 43 6.08 6.85 15.79
CA VAL A 43 6.94 8.02 15.54
C VAL A 43 8.37 7.56 15.24
N TRP A 44 8.78 7.66 13.98
CA TRP A 44 10.12 7.30 13.50
C TRP A 44 11.18 8.38 13.71
N ASN A 45 10.79 9.64 13.55
CA ASN A 45 11.66 10.79 13.69
C ASN A 45 11.04 11.76 14.69
N ARG A 46 11.80 12.19 15.70
CA ARG A 46 11.37 13.15 16.73
C ARG A 46 11.99 14.55 16.57
N GLY A 47 12.92 14.71 15.64
CA GLY A 47 13.60 16.00 15.38
C GLY A 47 13.08 16.77 14.16
N GLY A 48 12.31 16.12 13.28
CA GLY A 48 11.73 16.72 12.07
C GLY A 48 10.19 16.74 12.11
N ASP A 49 9.55 16.66 10.94
CA ASP A 49 8.09 16.47 10.86
C ASP A 49 7.72 15.07 11.38
N TRP A 50 7.31 15.03 12.64
CA TRP A 50 6.99 13.81 13.39
C TRP A 50 5.50 13.46 13.35
N ARG A 51 4.68 14.27 12.66
CA ARG A 51 3.21 14.13 12.61
C ARG A 51 2.71 14.04 11.17
N PRO A 52 2.98 12.94 10.46
CA PRO A 52 2.54 12.76 9.08
C PRO A 52 1.00 12.84 8.90
N TRP A 53 0.23 12.64 9.97
CA TRP A 53 -1.23 12.80 9.98
C TRP A 53 -1.70 14.25 9.84
N GLU A 54 -0.86 15.25 10.09
CA GLU A 54 -1.21 16.67 9.94
C GLU A 54 -1.27 17.08 8.46
N GLN A 55 -0.68 16.29 7.55
CA GLN A 55 -0.72 16.53 6.11
C GLN A 55 -1.99 15.97 5.43
N ILE A 56 -2.80 15.20 6.15
CA ILE A 56 -3.98 14.53 5.61
C ILE A 56 -5.16 15.52 5.58
N LYS A 57 -5.67 15.80 4.38
CA LYS A 57 -6.86 16.65 4.20
C LYS A 57 -8.15 15.85 4.48
N GLN A 58 -9.22 16.55 4.86
CA GLN A 58 -10.50 15.93 5.22
C GLN A 58 -11.14 15.10 4.09
N ASP A 59 -10.76 15.35 2.83
CA ASP A 59 -11.24 14.64 1.65
C ASP A 59 -10.36 13.44 1.25
N GLN A 60 -9.25 13.19 1.96
CA GLN A 60 -8.31 12.12 1.65
C GLN A 60 -8.58 10.87 2.48
N ASN A 61 -8.56 9.72 1.82
CA ASN A 61 -8.72 8.44 2.50
C ASN A 61 -7.39 7.99 3.12
N THR A 62 -7.41 7.65 4.41
CA THR A 62 -6.25 7.15 5.15
C THR A 62 -6.07 5.64 5.06
N LYS A 63 -7.08 4.93 4.53
CA LYS A 63 -7.08 3.48 4.37
C LYS A 63 -6.28 3.08 3.13
N PHE A 64 -5.65 1.90 3.21
CA PHE A 64 -4.85 1.33 2.12
C PHE A 64 -5.67 1.05 0.86
N MET A 65 -6.93 0.65 1.02
CA MET A 65 -7.80 0.30 -0.09
C MET A 65 -9.20 0.85 0.14
N THR A 66 -9.80 1.32 -0.94
CA THR A 66 -11.18 1.81 -0.98
C THR A 66 -11.91 0.97 -2.02
N VAL A 67 -12.98 0.29 -1.62
CA VAL A 67 -13.79 -0.52 -2.56
C VAL A 67 -14.60 0.38 -3.49
N HIS A 68 -14.87 1.62 -3.09
CA HIS A 68 -15.68 2.57 -3.86
C HIS A 68 -15.01 3.97 -3.92
N PRO A 69 -14.04 4.18 -4.82
CA PRO A 69 -13.26 5.43 -4.84
C PRO A 69 -14.08 6.67 -5.20
N LYS A 70 -15.19 6.51 -5.93
CA LYS A 70 -16.07 7.61 -6.38
C LYS A 70 -17.20 7.98 -5.42
N TRP A 71 -17.31 7.26 -4.29
CA TRP A 71 -18.45 7.38 -3.38
C TRP A 71 -18.71 8.82 -2.91
N TRP A 72 -17.64 9.57 -2.64
CA TRP A 72 -17.77 10.94 -2.13
C TRP A 72 -18.19 11.95 -3.19
N GLU A 73 -17.71 11.78 -4.44
CA GLU A 73 -18.06 12.64 -5.56
C GLU A 73 -19.54 12.49 -5.93
N GLU A 74 -20.02 11.25 -5.96
CA GLU A 74 -21.43 10.93 -6.24
C GLU A 74 -22.38 11.55 -5.21
N ARG A 75 -22.02 11.52 -3.92
CA ARG A 75 -22.82 12.16 -2.87
C ARG A 75 -22.84 13.68 -2.99
N LYS A 76 -21.70 14.31 -3.33
CA LYS A 76 -21.66 15.76 -3.57
C LYS A 76 -22.56 16.15 -4.74
N ALA A 77 -22.53 15.37 -5.83
CA ALA A 77 -23.39 15.59 -6.98
C ALA A 77 -24.88 15.42 -6.63
N ALA A 78 -25.23 14.38 -5.86
CA ALA A 78 -26.62 14.15 -5.42
C ALA A 78 -27.14 15.28 -4.52
N VAL A 79 -26.33 15.78 -3.58
CA VAL A 79 -26.72 16.90 -2.70
C VAL A 79 -26.85 18.21 -3.51
N ALA A 80 -25.97 18.45 -4.47
CA ALA A 80 -26.06 19.61 -5.35
C ALA A 80 -27.35 19.58 -6.20
N ALA A 81 -27.68 18.41 -6.76
CA ALA A 81 -28.93 18.21 -7.51
C ALA A 81 -30.18 18.39 -6.63
N ALA A 82 -30.15 17.88 -5.39
CA ALA A 82 -31.24 18.06 -4.44
C ALA A 82 -31.45 19.52 -4.03
N ARG A 83 -30.37 20.31 -3.88
CA ARG A 83 -30.46 21.76 -3.63
C ARG A 83 -31.03 22.51 -4.83
N ALA A 84 -30.57 22.20 -6.05
CA ALA A 84 -31.05 22.85 -7.26
C ALA A 84 -32.54 22.57 -7.56
N ALA A 85 -33.10 21.49 -7.02
CA ALA A 85 -34.53 21.17 -7.14
C ALA A 85 -35.40 21.85 -6.06
N GLN A 86 -34.80 22.48 -5.06
CA GLN A 86 -35.51 23.23 -4.00
C GLN A 86 -35.59 24.73 -4.29
N GLU A 87 -34.80 25.22 -5.24
CA GLU A 87 -34.87 26.57 -5.81
C GLU A 87 -35.84 26.60 -6.99
#